data_AF-B4X5B1-F1
#
_entry.id   AF-B4X5B1-F1
#
_cell.length_a   1.000
_cell.length_b   1.000
_cell.length_c   1.000
_cell.angle_alpha   90.00
_cell.angle_beta   90.00
_cell.angle_gamma   90.00
#
_symmetry.space_group_name_H-M   'P 1'
#
loop_
_entity.id
_entity.type
_entity.pdbx_description
1 polymer ?
#
loop_
_entity_poly.entity_id
_entity_poly.type
_entity_poly.pdbx_seq_one_letter_code
_entity_poly.pdbx_strand_id
1 'polypeptide(L)'
;MVPDDATVRLRLALLLEEFHELAEATCQEANDSQQAFLATLAQAREQLETLGGFRVDLVEVADALTDINYVTYGAGHTFGIDLNACCEEVHRSNMSKLGADGKPVKDARGKVLKGPDYSPPSLERVLAAQGGSISGE
;
A
#
# COMPACT_ATOMS: atom_id res chain seq x y z
N MET A 1 -9.35 2.66 -21.76
CA MET A 1 -9.07 1.27 -22.16
C MET A 1 -9.15 0.41 -20.92
N VAL A 2 -9.94 -0.65 -20.94
CA VAL A 2 -10.00 -1.61 -19.81
C VAL A 2 -8.69 -2.42 -19.80
N PRO A 3 -8.01 -2.58 -18.65
CA PRO A 3 -6.78 -3.38 -18.57
C PRO A 3 -7.02 -4.88 -18.83
N ASP A 4 -5.96 -5.61 -19.17
CA ASP A 4 -6.02 -7.07 -19.27
C ASP A 4 -6.14 -7.76 -17.90
N ASP A 5 -6.50 -9.05 -17.90
CA ASP A 5 -6.68 -9.84 -16.68
C ASP A 5 -5.44 -9.85 -15.77
N ALA A 6 -4.24 -9.86 -16.36
CA ALA A 6 -3.00 -9.84 -15.62
C ALA A 6 -2.85 -8.52 -14.84
N THR A 7 -3.17 -7.40 -15.48
CA THR A 7 -3.14 -6.08 -14.87
C THR A 7 -4.22 -5.92 -13.81
N VAL A 8 -5.45 -6.38 -14.06
CA VAL A 8 -6.54 -6.34 -13.07
C VAL A 8 -6.14 -7.12 -11.81
N ARG A 9 -5.68 -8.36 -11.98
CA ARG A 9 -5.22 -9.23 -10.88
C ARG A 9 -4.08 -8.59 -10.10
N LEU A 10 -3.08 -8.03 -10.78
CA LEU A 10 -1.97 -7.36 -10.13
C LEU A 10 -2.45 -6.17 -9.27
N ARG A 11 -3.38 -5.36 -9.77
CA ARG A 11 -3.90 -4.21 -9.00
C ARG A 11 -4.69 -4.65 -7.77
N LEU A 12 -5.54 -5.66 -7.91
CA LEU A 12 -6.27 -6.24 -6.77
C LEU A 12 -5.31 -6.84 -5.74
N ALA A 13 -4.23 -7.50 -6.18
CA ALA A 13 -3.27 -8.13 -5.29
C ALA A 13 -2.50 -7.09 -4.47
N LEU A 14 -2.07 -5.99 -5.09
CA LEU A 14 -1.42 -4.89 -4.40
C LEU A 14 -2.37 -4.24 -3.36
N LEU A 15 -3.62 -3.98 -3.72
CA LEU A 15 -4.59 -3.40 -2.77
C LEU A 15 -4.85 -4.34 -1.58
N LEU A 16 -4.97 -5.64 -1.82
CA LEU A 16 -5.17 -6.64 -0.77
C LEU A 16 -3.93 -6.78 0.12
N GLU A 17 -2.72 -6.68 -0.45
CA GLU A 17 -1.47 -6.70 0.28
C GLU A 17 -1.37 -5.51 1.26
N GLU A 18 -1.62 -4.28 0.79
CA GLU A 18 -1.61 -3.08 1.66
C GLU A 18 -2.68 -3.16 2.76
N PHE A 19 -3.86 -3.71 2.45
CA PHE A 19 -4.89 -3.93 3.48
C PHE A 19 -4.46 -4.99 4.49
N HIS A 20 -3.80 -6.05 4.05
CA HIS A 20 -3.28 -7.08 4.93
C HIS A 20 -2.19 -6.52 5.86
N GLU A 21 -1.26 -5.71 5.35
CA GLU A 21 -0.24 -5.04 6.17
C GLU A 21 -0.87 -4.09 7.20
N LEU A 22 -1.92 -3.34 6.83
CA LEU A 22 -2.68 -2.52 7.78
C LEU A 22 -3.36 -3.38 8.86
N ALA A 23 -3.93 -4.52 8.48
CA ALA A 23 -4.55 -5.45 9.42
C ALA A 23 -3.52 -6.03 10.40
N GLU A 24 -2.33 -6.42 9.93
CA GLU A 24 -1.23 -6.88 10.78
C GLU A 24 -0.78 -5.78 11.74
N ALA A 25 -0.61 -4.54 11.25
CA ALA A 25 -0.20 -3.40 12.06
C ALA A 25 -1.22 -3.05 13.16
N THR A 26 -2.51 -3.30 12.92
CA THR A 26 -3.60 -3.03 13.88
C THR A 26 -3.95 -4.24 14.76
N CYS A 27 -3.38 -5.41 14.47
CA CYS A 27 -3.57 -6.65 15.22
C CYS A 27 -2.25 -7.16 15.82
N GLN A 28 -1.40 -6.25 16.32
CA GLN A 28 -0.20 -6.64 17.06
C GLN A 28 -0.59 -7.46 18.31
N GLU A 29 0.18 -8.49 18.61
CA GLU A 29 -0.14 -9.46 19.68
C GLU A 29 -1.53 -10.10 19.51
N ALA A 30 -1.88 -10.44 18.27
CA ALA A 30 -3.20 -10.92 17.90
C ALA A 30 -3.67 -12.15 18.69
N ASN A 31 -4.91 -12.09 19.18
CA ASN A 31 -5.64 -13.23 19.72
C ASN A 31 -6.06 -14.22 18.62
N ASP A 32 -6.57 -15.38 19.01
CA ASP A 32 -6.96 -16.46 18.07
C ASP A 32 -7.91 -15.99 16.96
N SER A 33 -8.84 -15.08 17.27
CA SER A 33 -9.79 -14.56 16.27
C SER A 33 -9.12 -13.62 15.28
N GLN A 34 -8.22 -12.75 15.75
CA GLN A 34 -7.42 -11.88 14.89
C GLN A 34 -6.45 -12.69 14.01
N GLN A 35 -5.80 -13.72 14.55
CA GLN A 35 -4.94 -14.62 13.79
C GLN A 35 -5.72 -15.35 12.67
N ALA A 36 -6.92 -15.84 12.97
CA ALA A 36 -7.77 -16.47 11.96
C ALA A 36 -8.18 -15.49 10.84
N PHE A 37 -8.44 -14.23 11.18
CA PHE A 37 -8.74 -13.19 10.20
C PHE A 37 -7.54 -12.91 9.28
N LEU A 38 -6.34 -12.71 9.84
CA LEU A 38 -5.11 -12.50 9.06
C LEU A 38 -4.82 -13.69 8.13
N ALA A 39 -4.97 -14.92 8.64
CA ALA A 39 -4.82 -16.13 7.81
C ALA A 39 -5.83 -16.17 6.64
N THR A 40 -7.04 -15.66 6.84
CA THR A 40 -8.06 -15.57 5.78
C THR A 40 -7.62 -14.58 4.69
N LEU A 41 -7.04 -13.43 5.06
CA LEU A 41 -6.51 -12.46 4.10
C LEU A 41 -5.35 -13.03 3.28
N ALA A 42 -4.44 -13.77 3.93
CA ALA A 42 -3.36 -14.47 3.26
C ALA A 42 -3.88 -15.49 2.23
N GLN A 43 -4.88 -16.30 2.59
CA GLN A 43 -5.53 -17.25 1.68
C GLN A 43 -6.24 -16.55 0.52
N ALA A 44 -6.93 -15.44 0.78
CA ALA A 44 -7.57 -14.65 -0.27
C ALA A 44 -6.55 -14.14 -1.30
N ARG A 45 -5.33 -13.79 -0.87
CA ARG A 45 -4.24 -13.39 -1.76
C ARG A 45 -3.78 -14.53 -2.66
N GLU A 46 -3.60 -15.73 -2.12
CA GLU A 46 -3.24 -16.92 -2.90
C GLU A 46 -4.33 -17.27 -3.93
N GLN A 47 -5.60 -17.19 -3.53
CA GLN A 47 -6.73 -17.45 -4.45
C GLN A 47 -6.76 -16.46 -5.62
N LEU A 48 -6.50 -15.19 -5.35
CA LEU A 48 -6.49 -14.13 -6.36
C LEU A 48 -5.50 -14.43 -7.50
N GLU A 49 -4.38 -15.11 -7.24
CA GLU A 49 -3.40 -15.52 -8.25
C GLU A 49 -4.01 -16.39 -9.36
N THR A 50 -5.13 -17.06 -9.10
CA THR A 50 -5.78 -17.99 -10.04
C THR A 50 -6.98 -17.39 -10.78
N LEU A 51 -7.53 -16.24 -10.35
CA LEU A 51 -8.77 -15.66 -10.89
C LEU A 51 -8.61 -15.05 -12.28
N GLY A 52 -9.52 -15.28 -13.22
CA GLY A 52 -9.47 -14.64 -14.55
C GLY A 52 -10.85 -14.46 -15.16
N GLY A 53 -10.89 -13.94 -16.39
CA GLY A 53 -12.12 -13.61 -17.10
C GLY A 53 -12.80 -12.37 -16.53
N PHE A 54 -12.02 -11.35 -16.13
CA PHE A 54 -12.57 -10.17 -15.48
C PHE A 54 -13.45 -9.37 -16.47
N ARG A 55 -14.62 -8.94 -16.00
CA ARG A 55 -15.47 -7.97 -16.67
C ARG A 55 -15.46 -6.69 -15.86
N VAL A 56 -14.84 -5.65 -16.41
CA VAL A 56 -14.57 -4.42 -15.68
C VAL A 56 -15.49 -3.31 -16.16
N ASP A 57 -16.26 -2.75 -15.23
CA ASP A 57 -16.92 -1.46 -15.39
C ASP A 57 -16.02 -0.37 -14.80
N LEU A 58 -15.57 0.57 -15.63
CA LEU A 58 -14.64 1.62 -15.20
C LEU A 58 -15.31 2.66 -14.30
N VAL A 59 -16.63 2.82 -14.37
CA VAL A 59 -17.35 3.75 -13.48
C VAL A 59 -17.38 3.18 -12.07
N GLU A 60 -17.76 1.91 -11.92
CA GLU A 60 -17.77 1.20 -10.63
C GLU A 60 -16.37 1.07 -10.04
N VAL A 61 -15.34 0.85 -10.87
CA VAL A 61 -13.94 0.85 -10.40
C VAL A 61 -13.53 2.23 -9.88
N ALA A 62 -13.90 3.31 -10.58
CA ALA A 62 -13.56 4.67 -10.14
C ALA A 62 -14.25 5.01 -8.81
N ASP A 63 -15.52 4.62 -8.65
CA ASP A 63 -16.29 4.77 -7.41
C ASP A 63 -15.61 4.02 -6.25
N ALA A 64 -15.36 2.71 -6.41
CA ALA A 64 -14.73 1.88 -5.39
C ALA A 64 -13.32 2.37 -5.00
N LEU A 65 -12.49 2.79 -5.96
CA LEU A 65 -11.17 3.35 -5.66
C LEU A 65 -11.27 4.69 -4.92
N THR A 66 -12.30 5.50 -5.21
CA THR A 66 -12.55 6.76 -4.51
C THR A 66 -12.99 6.51 -3.07
N ASP A 67 -13.88 5.55 -2.87
CA ASP A 67 -14.33 5.15 -1.53
C ASP A 67 -13.19 4.58 -0.69
N ILE A 68 -12.33 3.73 -1.28
CA ILE A 68 -11.11 3.24 -0.61
C ILE A 68 -10.25 4.41 -0.16
N ASN A 69 -9.96 5.37 -1.04
CA ASN A 69 -9.18 6.55 -0.66
C ASN A 69 -9.86 7.33 0.48
N TYR A 70 -11.17 7.53 0.41
CA TYR A 70 -11.91 8.29 1.42
C TYR A 70 -11.83 7.63 2.80
N VAL A 71 -12.03 6.31 2.88
CA VAL A 71 -11.93 5.58 4.16
C VAL A 71 -10.48 5.47 4.64
N THR A 72 -9.49 5.41 3.75
CA THR A 72 -8.07 5.47 4.12
C THR A 72 -7.73 6.80 4.79
N TYR A 73 -8.17 7.93 4.22
CA TYR A 73 -8.00 9.25 4.87
C TYR A 73 -8.77 9.36 6.19
N GLY A 74 -9.98 8.79 6.26
CA GLY A 74 -10.74 8.68 7.50
C GLY A 74 -10.03 7.89 8.59
N ALA A 75 -9.36 6.78 8.23
CA ALA A 75 -8.55 5.98 9.15
C ALA A 75 -7.33 6.77 9.64
N GLY A 76 -6.61 7.46 8.74
CA GLY A 76 -5.51 8.35 9.11
C GLY A 76 -5.94 9.41 10.13
N HIS A 77 -7.06 10.09 9.87
CA HIS A 77 -7.64 11.04 10.81
C HIS A 77 -7.97 10.40 12.17
N THR A 78 -8.54 9.20 12.17
CA THR A 78 -8.90 8.46 13.39
C THR A 78 -7.65 8.10 14.21
N PHE A 79 -6.55 7.74 13.56
CA PHE A 79 -5.27 7.44 14.21
C PHE A 79 -4.42 8.69 14.52
N GLY A 80 -4.90 9.89 14.21
CA GLY A 80 -4.13 11.13 14.40
C GLY A 80 -2.93 11.26 13.46
N ILE A 81 -2.98 10.62 12.29
CA ILE A 81 -1.92 10.61 11.28
C ILE A 81 -2.32 11.57 10.15
N ASP A 82 -1.51 12.60 9.92
CA ASP A 82 -1.59 13.37 8.68
C ASP A 82 -0.98 12.55 7.54
N LEU A 83 -1.88 11.87 6.80
CA LEU A 83 -1.52 11.04 5.68
C LEU A 83 -0.95 11.83 4.50
N ASN A 84 -1.26 13.12 4.35
CA ASN A 84 -0.65 13.92 3.28
C ASN A 84 0.85 14.04 3.51
N ALA A 85 1.27 14.37 4.74
CA ALA A 85 2.69 14.43 5.11
C ALA A 85 3.39 13.07 4.95
N CYS A 86 2.70 11.97 5.30
CA CYS A 86 3.22 10.62 5.06
C CYS A 86 3.40 10.32 3.56
N CYS A 87 2.40 10.67 2.74
CA CYS A 87 2.46 10.51 1.29
C CYS A 87 3.58 11.33 0.65
N GLU A 88 3.83 12.55 1.11
CA GLU A 88 4.95 13.38 0.66
C GLU A 88 6.30 12.73 0.94
N GLU A 89 6.49 12.17 2.14
CA GLU A 89 7.73 11.48 2.50
C GLU A 89 7.93 10.18 1.71
N VAL A 90 6.86 9.40 1.52
CA VAL A 90 6.90 8.20 0.67
C VAL A 90 7.19 8.58 -0.79
N HIS A 91 6.60 9.68 -1.28
CA HIS A 91 6.88 10.20 -2.62
C HIS A 91 8.36 10.62 -2.75
N ARG A 92 8.89 11.38 -1.80
CA ARG A 92 10.32 11.76 -1.75
C ARG A 92 11.23 10.52 -1.81
N SER A 93 10.94 9.51 -0.99
CA SER A 93 11.67 8.24 -1.00
C SER A 93 11.58 7.53 -2.36
N ASN A 94 10.39 7.46 -2.96
CA ASN A 94 10.21 6.86 -4.28
C ASN A 94 10.97 7.60 -5.38
N MET A 95 10.99 8.93 -5.34
CA MET A 95 11.75 9.76 -6.29
C MET A 95 13.27 9.60 -6.11
N SER A 96 13.77 9.28 -4.90
CA SER A 96 15.19 8.96 -4.67
C SER A 96 15.66 7.66 -5.34
N LYS A 97 14.73 6.80 -5.81
CA LYS A 97 15.05 5.58 -6.55
C LYS A 97 15.40 5.84 -8.02
N LEU A 98 15.13 7.03 -8.54
CA LEU A 98 15.36 7.37 -9.95
C LEU A 98 16.86 7.49 -10.24
N GLY A 99 17.25 7.14 -11.46
CA GLY A 99 18.60 7.35 -11.96
C GLY A 99 18.87 8.82 -12.27
N ALA A 100 20.12 9.13 -12.64
CA ALA A 100 20.55 10.49 -13.00
C ALA A 100 19.78 11.11 -14.18
N ASP A 101 19.07 10.28 -14.96
CA ASP A 101 18.21 10.69 -16.07
C ASP A 101 16.74 10.89 -15.68
N GLY A 102 16.42 10.79 -14.39
CA GLY A 102 15.07 10.91 -13.85
C GLY A 102 14.18 9.70 -14.14
N LYS A 103 14.73 8.56 -14.58
CA LYS A 103 13.96 7.35 -14.87
C LYS A 103 14.15 6.28 -13.81
N PRO A 104 13.16 5.40 -13.58
CA PRO A 104 13.35 4.25 -12.70
C PRO A 104 14.47 3.36 -13.23
N VAL A 105 15.48 3.08 -12.40
CA VAL A 105 16.50 2.08 -12.70
C VAL A 105 15.81 0.72 -12.68
N LYS A 106 15.94 -0.09 -13.73
CA LYS A 106 15.29 -1.41 -13.81
C LYS A 106 16.31 -2.52 -14.05
N ASP A 107 16.07 -3.71 -13.50
CA ASP A 107 16.83 -4.90 -13.85
C ASP A 107 16.39 -5.49 -15.20
N ALA A 108 17.04 -6.58 -15.62
CA ALA A 108 16.71 -7.28 -16.87
C ALA A 108 15.29 -7.88 -16.91
N ARG A 109 14.61 -7.95 -15.75
CA ARG A 109 13.22 -8.42 -15.61
C ARG A 109 12.24 -7.25 -15.49
N GLY A 110 12.71 -6.01 -15.58
CA GLY A 110 11.89 -4.81 -15.46
C GLY A 110 11.58 -4.39 -14.02
N LYS A 111 12.17 -5.04 -13.01
CA LYS A 111 11.98 -4.69 -11.59
C LYS A 111 12.72 -3.38 -11.31
N VAL A 112 12.03 -2.43 -10.67
CA VAL A 112 12.66 -1.18 -10.23
C VAL A 112 13.70 -1.47 -9.15
N LEU A 113 14.94 -1.08 -9.42
CA LEU A 113 16.08 -1.16 -8.53
C LEU A 113 16.19 0.12 -7.70
N LYS A 114 16.85 0.02 -6.55
CA LYS A 114 17.22 1.17 -5.74
C LYS A 114 18.34 1.92 -6.47
N GLY A 115 18.10 3.18 -6.84
CA GLY A 115 19.13 4.07 -7.38
C GLY A 115 20.28 4.32 -6.39
N PRO A 116 21.41 4.87 -6.86
CA PRO A 116 22.57 5.13 -6.00
C PRO A 116 22.29 6.10 -4.85
N ASP A 117 21.34 7.02 -5.05
CA ASP A 117 20.92 8.04 -4.08
C ASP A 117 19.68 7.63 -3.27
N TYR A 118 19.31 6.35 -3.30
CA TYR A 118 18.12 5.86 -2.61
C TYR A 118 18.21 6.12 -1.10
N SER A 119 17.14 6.70 -0.56
CA SER A 119 16.91 6.84 0.87
C SER A 119 15.52 6.31 1.23
N PRO A 120 15.39 5.40 2.21
CA PRO A 120 14.10 4.86 2.63
C PRO A 120 13.19 5.96 3.18
N PRO A 121 11.85 5.76 3.17
CA PRO A 121 10.95 6.71 3.79
C PRO A 121 11.16 6.70 5.31
N SER A 122 11.10 7.88 5.94
CA SER A 122 11.26 8.06 7.38
C SER A 122 9.94 8.52 8.02
N LEU A 123 8.96 7.61 8.06
CA LEU A 123 7.65 7.90 8.64
C LEU A 123 7.73 8.18 10.15
N GLU A 124 8.69 7.59 10.86
CA GLU A 124 8.95 7.92 12.28
C GLU A 124 9.19 9.41 12.50
N ARG A 125 10.01 10.05 11.65
CA ARG A 125 10.27 11.50 11.75
C ARG A 125 9.05 12.33 11.41
N VAL A 126 8.28 11.90 10.41
CA VAL A 126 7.04 12.56 10.01
C VAL A 126 6.04 12.53 11.15
N LEU A 127 5.82 11.37 11.77
CA LEU A 127 4.91 11.20 12.90
C LEU A 127 5.38 11.97 14.14
N ALA A 128 6.70 11.96 14.43
CA ALA A 128 7.26 12.76 15.52
C ALA A 128 7.03 14.27 15.31
N ALA A 129 7.12 14.75 14.07
CA ALA A 129 6.85 16.15 13.72
C ALA A 129 5.35 16.52 13.80
N GLN A 130 4.44 15.55 13.66
CA GLN A 130 2.99 15.73 13.85
C GLN A 130 2.59 15.82 15.33
N GLY A 131 3.53 15.69 16.26
CA GLY A 131 3.27 15.73 17.70
C GLY A 131 2.85 14.37 18.28
N GLY A 132 3.06 13.28 17.53
CA GLY A 132 2.84 11.93 18.03
C GLY A 132 3.88 11.55 19.08
N SER A 133 3.48 11.54 20.36
CA SER A 133 4.16 10.72 21.35
C SER A 133 4.04 9.27 20.90
N ILE A 134 5.15 8.62 20.57
CA ILE A 134 5.19 7.17 20.37
C ILE A 134 5.07 6.54 21.76
N SER A 135 3.87 6.57 22.35
CA SER A 135 3.60 5.91 23.63
C SER A 135 3.12 4.49 23.35
N GLY A 136 4.08 3.59 23.23
CA GLY A 136 3.87 2.18 23.55
C GLY A 136 4.35 1.96 25.00
N GLU A 137 3.43 2.07 25.94
CA GLU A 137 3.52 1.44 27.27
C GLU A 137 2.33 0.49 27.42
#